data_AF-A0A6D2J014-F1
#
_entry.id   AF-A0A6D2J014-F1
#
_cell.length_a   1.000
_cell.length_b   1.000
_cell.length_c   1.000
_cell.angle_alpha   90.00
_cell.angle_beta   90.00
_cell.angle_gamma   90.00
#
_symmetry.space_group_name_H-M   'P 1'
#
loop_
_entity.id
_entity.type
_entity.pdbx_description
1 polymer ?
#
loop_
_entity_poly.entity_id
_entity_poly.type
_entity_poly.pdbx_seq_one_letter_code
_entity_poly.pdbx_strand_id
1 'polypeptide(L)'
;MNGKDPTRRMTILMLPDDLVLNCLARLSRLYHPTLSLVSKRFLSLVASTELYQTRTLLGRTESNLHVCLWLCRTDSNPLCWFTLRWRSEKCFTIRTMMVLVPISSPDFPSPRGSEVAVVGPHIYVIGGLLTRGGLHASSSVMVMNCGSHIWRKAPSMRLARVSHSACVLDGKIHVTGGCMNLDSTNWMEAFDTNVKNRFAPEIP
;
A
#
# COMPACT_ATOMS: atom_id res chain seq x y z
N MET A 1 12.46 49.56 32.65
CA MET A 1 11.80 48.23 32.60
C MET A 1 11.36 47.99 31.16
N ASN A 2 12.22 47.40 30.33
CA ASN A 2 11.89 47.09 28.92
C ASN A 2 11.61 45.59 28.81
N GLY A 3 10.36 45.21 29.05
CA GLY A 3 9.86 43.87 28.75
C GLY A 3 9.68 43.72 27.24
N LYS A 4 10.69 43.18 26.56
CA LYS A 4 10.49 42.61 25.23
C LYS A 4 9.70 41.31 25.38
N ASP A 5 8.43 41.35 25.02
CA ASP A 5 7.59 40.18 24.81
C ASP A 5 8.31 39.22 23.85
N PRO A 6 8.53 37.93 24.19
CA PRO A 6 9.25 37.04 23.30
C PRO A 6 8.41 36.84 22.04
N THR A 7 8.88 37.35 20.91
CA THR A 7 8.33 37.09 19.57
C THR A 7 8.07 35.59 19.42
N ARG A 8 6.81 35.21 19.54
CA ARG A 8 6.35 33.82 19.47
C ARG A 8 6.64 33.32 18.06
N ARG A 9 7.77 32.62 17.89
CA ARG A 9 8.12 31.98 16.61
C ARG A 9 7.00 31.01 16.24
N MET A 10 6.20 31.36 15.24
CA MET A 10 5.26 30.43 14.64
C MET A 10 6.07 29.35 13.94
N THR A 11 6.18 28.19 14.58
CA THR A 11 6.67 26.99 13.93
C THR A 11 5.54 26.38 13.12
N ILE A 12 5.88 25.68 12.03
CA ILE A 12 4.90 24.97 11.18
C ILE A 12 4.06 23.96 11.98
N LEU A 13 4.57 23.55 13.15
CA LEU A 13 3.90 22.71 14.15
C LEU A 13 2.68 23.37 14.82
N MET A 14 2.50 24.69 14.65
CA MET A 14 1.35 25.45 15.16
C MET A 14 0.23 25.59 14.12
N LEU A 15 0.47 25.22 12.85
CA LEU A 15 -0.56 25.26 11.81
C LEU A 15 -1.58 24.12 12.02
N PRO A 16 -2.85 24.31 11.65
CA PRO A 16 -3.84 23.23 11.47
C PRO A 16 -3.40 22.14 10.48
N ASP A 17 -3.86 20.90 10.67
CA ASP A 17 -3.46 19.73 9.86
C ASP A 17 -3.85 19.87 8.39
N ASP A 18 -4.99 20.48 8.07
CA ASP A 18 -5.47 20.74 6.71
C ASP A 18 -4.51 21.65 5.92
N LEU A 19 -3.98 22.70 6.55
CA LEU A 19 -2.98 23.57 5.91
C LEU A 19 -1.66 22.83 5.69
N VAL A 20 -1.22 22.04 6.66
CA VAL A 20 -0.01 21.21 6.53
C VAL A 20 -0.19 20.19 5.41
N LEU A 21 -1.32 19.50 5.34
CA LEU A 21 -1.66 18.56 4.27
C LEU A 21 -1.68 19.24 2.90
N ASN A 22 -2.26 20.44 2.79
CA ASN A 22 -2.26 21.20 1.53
C ASN A 22 -0.82 21.53 1.09
N CYS A 23 0.04 21.91 2.03
CA CYS A 23 1.45 22.19 1.74
C CYS A 23 2.18 20.91 1.32
N LEU A 24 2.05 19.83 2.09
CA LEU A 24 2.66 18.52 1.80
C LEU A 24 2.18 17.95 0.45
N ALA A 25 0.90 18.15 0.10
CA ALA A 25 0.32 17.66 -1.14
C ALA A 25 0.95 18.30 -2.39
N ARG A 26 1.57 19.48 -2.24
CA ARG A 26 2.26 20.19 -3.34
C ARG A 26 3.72 19.79 -3.49
N LEU A 27 4.30 19.10 -2.51
CA LEU A 27 5.69 18.64 -2.56
C LEU A 27 5.80 17.32 -3.30
N SER A 28 6.95 17.06 -3.93
CA SER A 28 7.18 15.74 -4.54
C SER A 28 7.28 14.65 -3.45
N ARG A 29 6.82 13.42 -3.75
CA ARG A 29 6.97 12.29 -2.83
C ARG A 29 8.43 11.98 -2.50
N LEU A 30 9.38 12.44 -3.30
CA LEU A 30 10.82 12.33 -3.02
C LEU A 30 11.22 12.94 -1.68
N TYR A 31 10.51 13.98 -1.22
CA TYR A 31 10.80 14.64 0.05
C TYR A 31 10.08 14.01 1.25
N HIS A 32 9.08 13.15 1.03
CA HIS A 32 8.28 12.54 2.09
C HIS A 32 9.12 11.78 3.13
N PRO A 33 10.18 11.01 2.76
CA PRO A 33 11.04 10.36 3.74
C PRO A 33 11.72 11.37 4.69
N THR A 34 12.27 12.46 4.13
CA THR A 34 12.91 13.51 4.92
C THR A 34 11.90 14.23 5.81
N LEU A 35 10.71 14.54 5.28
CA LEU A 35 9.64 15.22 6.03
C LEU A 35 9.11 14.36 7.18
N SER A 36 9.05 13.04 6.99
CA SER A 36 8.63 12.09 8.02
C SER A 36 9.57 12.06 9.23
N LEU A 37 10.85 12.43 9.05
CA LEU A 37 11.84 12.47 10.12
C LEU A 37 11.76 13.73 10.98
N VAL A 38 11.03 14.77 10.53
CA VAL A 38 10.95 16.06 11.23
C VAL A 38 10.20 15.94 12.55
N SER A 39 9.09 15.20 12.58
CA SER A 39 8.30 14.96 13.79
C SER A 39 7.34 13.79 13.62
N LYS A 40 6.84 13.24 14.75
CA LYS A 40 5.78 12.22 14.75
C LYS A 40 4.50 12.70 14.05
N ARG A 41 4.18 14.00 14.14
CA ARG A 41 3.03 14.61 13.47
C ARG A 41 3.20 14.55 11.95
N PHE A 42 4.36 14.97 11.43
CA PHE A 42 4.64 14.88 10.00
C PHE A 42 4.68 13.43 9.50
N LEU A 43 5.28 12.52 10.26
CA LEU A 43 5.24 11.08 9.95
C LEU A 43 3.78 10.60 9.80
N SER A 44 2.92 10.94 10.76
CA SER A 44 1.50 10.57 10.73
C SER A 44 0.77 11.16 9.53
N LEU A 45 0.98 12.45 9.22
CA LEU A 45 0.34 13.13 8.10
C LEU A 45 0.83 12.62 6.75
N VAL A 46 2.13 12.33 6.61
CA VAL A 46 2.70 11.74 5.38
C VAL A 46 2.19 10.31 5.15
N ALA A 47 1.93 9.57 6.22
CA ALA A 47 1.34 8.23 6.19
C ALA A 47 -0.20 8.23 6.00
N SER A 48 -0.85 9.40 6.14
CA SER A 48 -2.30 9.53 6.17
C SER A 48 -2.96 9.33 4.80
N THR A 49 -4.21 8.86 4.79
CA THR A 49 -5.03 8.75 3.59
C THR A 49 -5.50 10.12 3.07
N GLU A 50 -5.60 11.09 3.97
CA GLU A 50 -6.00 12.47 3.77
C GLU A 50 -5.00 13.18 2.86
N LEU A 51 -3.71 12.90 3.01
CA LEU A 51 -2.69 13.41 2.10
C LEU A 51 -2.89 12.88 0.69
N TYR A 52 -3.19 11.58 0.55
CA TYR A 52 -3.50 10.98 -0.75
C TYR A 52 -4.74 11.63 -1.38
N GLN A 53 -5.83 11.75 -0.62
CA GLN A 53 -7.07 12.40 -1.07
C GLN A 53 -6.83 13.86 -1.50
N THR A 54 -6.09 14.63 -0.70
CA THR A 54 -5.75 16.03 -1.01
C THR A 54 -4.94 16.13 -2.30
N ARG A 55 -3.96 15.23 -2.50
CA ARG A 55 -3.18 15.20 -3.75
C ARG A 55 -4.02 14.83 -4.96
N THR A 56 -4.93 13.87 -4.82
CA THR A 56 -5.87 13.48 -5.87
C THR A 56 -6.75 14.65 -6.26
N LEU A 57 -7.31 15.37 -5.28
CA LEU A 57 -8.10 16.58 -5.51
C LEU A 57 -7.31 17.68 -6.24
N LEU A 58 -6.02 17.82 -5.91
CA LEU A 58 -5.13 18.81 -6.53
C LEU A 58 -4.55 18.35 -7.88
N GLY A 59 -4.86 17.14 -8.37
CA GLY A 59 -4.30 16.59 -9.61
C GLY A 59 -2.78 16.33 -9.54
N ARG A 60 -2.25 16.06 -8.34
CA ARG A 60 -0.81 15.87 -8.07
C ARG A 60 -0.45 14.42 -7.71
N THR A 61 -1.12 13.44 -8.31
CA THR A 61 -0.80 12.03 -8.09
C THR A 61 0.50 11.64 -8.81
N GLU A 62 1.42 11.00 -8.09
CA GLU A 62 2.68 10.49 -8.64
C GLU A 62 2.62 8.95 -8.71
N SER A 63 3.06 8.38 -9.84
CA SER A 63 3.17 6.93 -10.00
C SER A 63 4.28 6.37 -9.10
N ASN A 64 3.98 5.33 -8.32
CA ASN A 64 4.99 4.62 -7.53
C ASN A 64 4.98 3.15 -7.92
N LEU A 65 6.15 2.64 -8.31
CA LEU A 65 6.29 1.24 -8.63
C LEU A 65 6.62 0.45 -7.37
N HIS A 66 5.85 -0.58 -7.11
CA HIS A 66 6.12 -1.58 -6.09
C HIS A 66 6.37 -2.91 -6.80
N VAL A 67 7.42 -3.61 -6.37
CA VAL A 67 7.83 -4.87 -6.97
C VAL A 67 7.90 -5.91 -5.88
N CYS A 68 7.24 -7.05 -6.10
CA CYS A 68 7.40 -8.24 -5.28
C CYS A 68 8.34 -9.20 -6.01
N LEU A 69 9.45 -9.57 -5.37
CA LEU A 69 10.42 -10.49 -5.94
C LEU A 69 10.53 -11.74 -5.09
N TRP A 70 10.57 -12.89 -5.76
CA TRP A 70 10.96 -14.14 -5.14
C TRP A 70 12.49 -14.24 -5.14
N LEU A 71 13.09 -14.15 -3.95
CA LEU A 71 14.52 -14.26 -3.70
C LEU A 71 14.78 -15.53 -2.87
N CYS A 72 15.36 -16.55 -3.48
CA CYS A 72 15.77 -17.80 -2.81
C CYS A 72 17.03 -17.59 -1.94
N ARG A 73 16.99 -16.67 -0.97
CA ARG A 73 18.18 -16.25 -0.21
C ARG A 73 18.25 -16.74 1.23
N THR A 74 17.14 -17.15 1.85
CA THR A 74 17.10 -17.51 3.28
C THR A 74 16.06 -18.58 3.59
N ASP A 75 16.30 -19.35 4.66
CA ASP A 75 15.39 -20.38 5.21
C ASP A 75 14.07 -19.82 5.75
N SER A 76 13.95 -18.49 5.82
CA SER A 76 12.74 -17.75 6.19
C SER A 76 12.30 -16.85 5.02
N ASN A 77 11.02 -17.01 4.65
CA ASN A 77 10.23 -16.31 3.64
C ASN A 77 11.01 -15.77 2.41
N PRO A 78 11.01 -16.48 1.25
CA PRO A 78 11.81 -16.11 0.08
C PRO A 78 11.24 -14.90 -0.69
N LEU A 79 10.40 -14.08 -0.08
CA LEU A 79 9.64 -13.04 -0.77
C LEU A 79 9.88 -11.69 -0.17
N CYS A 80 10.25 -10.76 -1.03
CA CYS A 80 10.63 -9.42 -0.63
C CYS A 80 9.87 -8.39 -1.46
N TRP A 81 9.21 -7.47 -0.77
CA TRP A 81 8.61 -6.29 -1.38
C TRP A 81 9.62 -5.15 -1.45
N PHE A 82 9.59 -4.43 -2.56
CA PHE A 82 10.41 -3.26 -2.81
C PHE A 82 9.57 -2.12 -3.34
N THR A 83 9.92 -0.90 -2.97
CA THR A 83 9.47 0.30 -3.69
C THR A 83 10.61 0.81 -4.56
N LEU A 84 10.29 1.19 -5.78
CA LEU A 84 11.25 1.79 -6.69
C LEU A 84 11.27 3.30 -6.46
N ARG A 85 12.44 3.83 -6.12
CA ARG A 85 12.62 5.26 -5.85
C ARG A 85 13.65 5.87 -6.77
N TRP A 86 13.37 7.08 -7.21
CA TRP A 86 14.35 7.90 -7.92
C TRP A 86 15.33 8.51 -6.94
N ARG A 87 16.62 8.30 -7.18
CA ARG A 87 17.69 8.94 -6.44
C ARG A 87 18.45 9.85 -7.40
N SER A 88 18.40 11.15 -7.11
CA SER A 88 19.31 12.11 -7.74
C SER A 88 20.55 12.19 -6.86
N GLU A 89 21.67 11.67 -7.34
CA GLU A 89 22.96 11.94 -6.73
C GLU A 89 23.52 13.22 -7.35
N LYS A 90 23.93 14.17 -6.50
CA LYS A 90 24.66 15.37 -6.95
C LYS A 90 26.08 14.95 -7.29
N CYS A 91 26.28 14.38 -8.48
CA CYS A 91 27.60 14.32 -9.10
C CYS A 91 27.63 15.36 -10.24
N PHE A 92 28.82 15.80 -10.65
CA PHE A 92 29.01 16.84 -11.69
C PHE A 92 28.32 16.52 -13.03
N THR A 93 27.82 15.30 -13.21
CA THR A 93 26.81 14.89 -14.19
C THR A 93 25.57 14.37 -13.44
N ILE A 94 24.37 14.89 -13.77
CA ILE A 94 23.10 14.42 -13.20
C ILE A 94 22.89 12.98 -13.68
N ARG A 95 23.33 12.00 -12.90
CA ARG A 95 23.06 10.59 -13.14
C ARG A 95 21.86 10.21 -12.31
N THR A 96 20.74 10.05 -12.97
CA THR A 96 19.53 9.63 -12.30
C THR A 96 19.49 8.12 -12.22
N MET A 97 19.57 7.59 -11.00
CA MET A 97 19.58 6.16 -10.76
C MET A 97 18.30 5.77 -10.00
N MET A 98 17.65 4.71 -10.49
CA MET A 98 16.54 4.08 -9.79
C MET A 98 17.10 3.11 -8.76
N VAL A 99 16.59 3.18 -7.53
CA VAL A 99 17.01 2.32 -6.42
C VAL A 99 15.81 1.56 -5.89
N LEU A 100 15.96 0.25 -5.72
CA LEU A 100 15.01 -0.59 -5.00
C LEU A 100 15.24 -0.42 -3.50
N VAL A 101 14.22 0.06 -2.80
CA VAL A 101 14.25 0.19 -1.35
C VAL A 101 13.38 -0.93 -0.76
N PRO A 102 13.92 -1.78 0.13
CA PRO A 102 13.16 -2.87 0.72
C PRO A 102 12.02 -2.35 1.59
N ILE A 103 10.89 -3.06 1.54
CA ILE A 103 9.72 -2.88 2.40
C ILE A 103 9.66 -4.08 3.35
N SER A 104 9.38 -3.82 4.62
CA SER A 104 9.09 -4.88 5.60
C SER A 104 7.98 -5.78 5.06
N SER A 105 8.35 -7.03 4.77
CA SER A 105 7.41 -8.01 4.22
C SER A 105 6.66 -8.66 5.39
N PRO A 106 5.33 -8.85 5.29
CA PRO A 106 4.58 -9.51 6.35
C PRO A 106 4.97 -10.98 6.45
N ASP A 107 4.88 -11.54 7.64
CA ASP A 107 5.05 -12.97 7.90
C ASP A 107 3.83 -13.78 7.40
N PHE A 108 3.35 -13.64 6.16
CA PHE A 108 2.17 -14.35 5.64
C PHE A 108 2.02 -14.28 4.10
N PRO A 109 1.15 -15.15 3.52
CA PRO A 109 1.53 -16.32 2.74
C PRO A 109 2.32 -15.98 1.46
N SER A 110 3.02 -16.99 0.95
CA SER A 110 3.73 -16.90 -0.31
C SER A 110 2.81 -16.41 -1.45
N PRO A 111 3.17 -15.36 -2.22
CA PRO A 111 2.42 -14.91 -3.36
C PRO A 111 2.52 -15.84 -4.57
N ARG A 112 3.06 -17.06 -4.44
CA ARG A 112 2.87 -18.07 -5.50
C ARG A 112 1.38 -18.29 -5.71
N GLY A 113 0.92 -17.99 -6.91
CA GLY A 113 -0.49 -18.09 -7.29
C GLY A 113 -1.42 -17.14 -6.52
N SER A 114 -0.89 -16.11 -5.86
CA SER A 114 -1.69 -14.97 -5.37
C SER A 114 -1.86 -13.95 -6.48
N GLU A 115 -2.96 -13.24 -6.43
CA GLU A 115 -3.18 -12.07 -7.28
C GLU A 115 -3.02 -10.77 -6.51
N VAL A 116 -2.76 -9.69 -7.25
CA VAL A 116 -2.58 -8.35 -6.70
C VAL A 116 -3.60 -7.39 -7.31
N ALA A 117 -4.29 -6.64 -6.45
CA ALA A 117 -5.21 -5.59 -6.86
C ALA A 117 -4.84 -4.26 -6.21
N VAL A 118 -5.04 -3.14 -6.90
CA VAL A 118 -4.72 -1.80 -6.39
C VAL A 118 -5.99 -0.96 -6.35
N VAL A 119 -6.34 -0.48 -5.16
CA VAL A 119 -7.50 0.41 -4.95
C VAL A 119 -7.06 1.63 -4.16
N GLY A 120 -7.09 2.80 -4.80
CA GLY A 120 -6.61 4.05 -4.20
C GLY A 120 -5.12 3.95 -3.79
N PRO A 121 -4.76 4.28 -2.53
CA PRO A 121 -3.39 4.17 -2.03
C PRO A 121 -3.03 2.77 -1.49
N HIS A 122 -3.87 1.76 -1.75
CA HIS A 122 -3.74 0.43 -1.14
C HIS A 122 -3.45 -0.65 -2.18
N ILE A 123 -2.49 -1.52 -1.86
CA ILE A 123 -2.18 -2.75 -2.61
C ILE A 123 -2.74 -3.93 -1.82
N TYR A 124 -3.58 -4.72 -2.46
CA TYR A 124 -4.16 -5.95 -1.91
C TYR A 124 -3.47 -7.15 -2.51
N VAL A 125 -3.03 -8.07 -1.65
CA VAL A 125 -2.50 -9.39 -2.02
C VAL A 125 -3.53 -10.43 -1.61
N ILE A 126 -4.00 -11.20 -2.58
CA ILE A 126 -5.22 -11.99 -2.47
C ILE A 126 -4.89 -13.46 -2.69
N GLY A 127 -5.30 -14.30 -1.75
CA GLY A 127 -5.23 -15.76 -1.83
C GLY A 127 -3.80 -16.31 -1.89
N GLY A 128 -3.57 -17.28 -2.76
CA GLY A 128 -2.28 -17.88 -3.02
C GLY A 128 -2.09 -19.29 -2.47
N LEU A 129 -0.87 -19.78 -2.63
CA LEU A 129 -0.44 -21.09 -2.16
C LEU A 129 0.32 -20.98 -0.85
N LEU A 130 -0.27 -21.55 0.20
CA LEU A 130 0.41 -21.84 1.45
C LEU A 130 1.25 -23.11 1.25
N THR A 131 2.53 -23.04 1.60
CA THR A 131 3.47 -24.17 1.59
C THR A 131 3.81 -24.65 3.00
N ARG A 132 3.45 -23.88 4.03
CA ARG A 132 3.72 -24.22 5.43
C ARG A 132 2.68 -25.22 5.92
N GLY A 133 3.11 -26.44 6.22
CA GLY A 133 2.23 -27.51 6.71
C GLY A 133 1.47 -28.27 5.62
N GLY A 134 1.81 -28.08 4.34
CA GLY A 134 1.16 -28.71 3.19
C GLY A 134 0.97 -27.74 2.03
N LEU A 135 0.55 -28.23 0.87
CA LEU A 135 0.18 -27.41 -0.29
C LEU A 135 -1.32 -27.12 -0.25
N HIS A 136 -1.69 -25.93 0.22
CA HIS A 136 -3.10 -25.54 0.37
C HIS A 136 -3.36 -24.16 -0.24
N ALA A 137 -4.50 -24.01 -0.91
CA ALA A 137 -4.99 -22.70 -1.32
C ALA A 137 -5.30 -21.83 -0.09
N SER A 138 -5.14 -20.52 -0.22
CA SER A 138 -5.41 -19.56 0.85
C SER A 138 -6.62 -18.68 0.53
N SER A 139 -7.42 -18.34 1.54
CA SER A 139 -8.46 -17.31 1.46
C SER A 139 -8.01 -15.96 2.02
N SER A 140 -6.77 -15.88 2.55
CA SER A 140 -6.27 -14.68 3.21
C SER A 140 -6.13 -13.52 2.24
N VAL A 141 -6.46 -12.31 2.72
CA VAL A 141 -6.17 -11.07 2.01
C VAL A 141 -5.34 -10.17 2.91
N MET A 142 -4.25 -9.66 2.36
CA MET A 142 -3.38 -8.67 3.01
C MET A 142 -3.46 -7.37 2.24
N VAL A 143 -3.45 -6.25 2.96
CA VAL A 143 -3.47 -4.91 2.37
C VAL A 143 -2.27 -4.12 2.87
N MET A 144 -1.58 -3.46 1.94
CA MET A 144 -0.50 -2.54 2.22
C MET A 144 -0.91 -1.12 1.84
N ASN A 145 -0.72 -0.17 2.74
CA ASN A 145 -0.80 1.25 2.41
C ASN A 145 0.52 1.71 1.76
N CYS A 146 0.48 2.21 0.52
CA CYS A 146 1.67 2.64 -0.24
C CYS A 146 2.35 3.91 0.29
N GLY A 147 1.69 4.64 1.20
CA GLY A 147 2.27 5.82 1.86
C GLY A 147 3.17 5.43 3.02
N SER A 148 2.64 4.60 3.91
CA SER A 148 3.31 4.16 5.13
C SER A 148 4.11 2.86 4.97
N HIS A 149 3.86 2.11 3.89
CA HIS A 149 4.35 0.74 3.69
C HIS A 149 3.99 -0.22 4.84
N ILE A 150 2.88 0.04 5.54
CA ILE A 150 2.38 -0.80 6.62
C ILE A 150 1.40 -1.82 6.05
N TRP A 151 1.62 -3.09 6.41
CA TRP A 151 0.75 -4.22 6.08
C TRP A 151 -0.29 -4.45 7.17
N ARG A 152 -1.50 -4.83 6.75
CA ARG A 152 -2.60 -5.23 7.63
C ARG A 152 -3.38 -6.38 7.01
N LYS A 153 -4.04 -7.17 7.85
CA LYS A 153 -4.99 -8.19 7.40
C LYS A 153 -6.28 -7.52 6.95
N ALA A 154 -6.75 -7.85 5.75
CA ALA A 154 -8.06 -7.48 5.26
C ALA A 154 -9.04 -8.64 5.48
N PRO A 155 -10.36 -8.43 5.30
CA PRO A 155 -11.33 -9.51 5.31
C PRO A 155 -10.91 -10.64 4.37
N SER A 156 -10.98 -11.88 4.84
CA SER A 156 -10.69 -13.05 4.00
C SER A 156 -11.77 -13.24 2.93
N MET A 157 -11.37 -13.83 1.80
CA MET A 157 -12.29 -14.38 0.81
C MET A 157 -13.20 -15.44 1.43
N ARG A 158 -14.35 -15.68 0.81
CA ARG A 158 -15.27 -16.77 1.22
C ARG A 158 -14.65 -18.13 0.97
N LEU A 159 -13.89 -18.25 -0.11
CA LEU A 159 -13.21 -19.49 -0.51
C LEU A 159 -11.70 -19.29 -0.60
N ALA A 160 -10.98 -20.37 -0.31
CA ALA A 160 -9.55 -20.41 -0.56
C ALA A 160 -9.28 -20.54 -2.06
N ARG A 161 -8.39 -19.69 -2.59
CA ARG A 161 -8.10 -19.63 -4.02
C ARG A 161 -6.60 -19.59 -4.31
N VAL A 162 -6.18 -20.26 -5.38
CA VAL A 162 -4.83 -20.22 -5.96
C VAL A 162 -4.94 -20.17 -7.49
N SER A 163 -4.08 -19.39 -8.14
CA SER A 163 -4.12 -19.19 -9.60
C SER A 163 -5.49 -18.68 -10.08
N HIS A 164 -6.13 -17.84 -9.27
CA HIS A 164 -7.35 -17.11 -9.62
C HIS A 164 -7.01 -15.87 -10.44
N SER A 165 -8.02 -15.17 -10.94
CA SER A 165 -7.86 -13.82 -11.50
C SER A 165 -8.50 -12.79 -10.56
N ALA A 166 -7.91 -11.61 -10.45
CA ALA A 166 -8.48 -10.49 -9.73
C ALA A 166 -8.45 -9.21 -10.57
N CYS A 167 -9.52 -8.42 -10.51
CA CYS A 167 -9.58 -7.11 -11.16
C CYS A 167 -10.30 -6.08 -10.29
N VAL A 168 -10.11 -4.80 -10.61
CA VAL A 168 -10.76 -3.69 -9.91
C VAL A 168 -11.75 -3.03 -10.85
N LEU A 169 -13.02 -2.97 -10.43
CA LEU A 169 -14.11 -2.31 -11.14
C LEU A 169 -14.95 -1.54 -10.12
N ASP A 170 -15.22 -0.26 -10.39
CA ASP A 170 -16.00 0.63 -9.53
C ASP A 170 -15.57 0.66 -8.06
N GLY A 171 -14.25 0.61 -7.82
CA GLY A 171 -13.68 0.60 -6.47
C GLY A 171 -13.86 -0.71 -5.71
N LYS A 172 -14.35 -1.76 -6.37
CA LYS A 172 -14.49 -3.11 -5.82
C LYS A 172 -13.49 -4.05 -6.46
N ILE A 173 -12.99 -4.98 -5.66
CA ILE A 173 -12.08 -6.04 -6.12
C ILE A 173 -12.92 -7.26 -6.44
N HIS A 174 -12.91 -7.69 -7.70
CA HIS A 174 -13.57 -8.91 -8.15
C HIS A 174 -12.54 -10.02 -8.26
N VAL A 175 -12.88 -11.21 -7.77
CA VAL A 175 -12.00 -12.38 -7.75
C VAL A 175 -12.74 -13.56 -8.38
N THR A 176 -12.11 -14.20 -9.37
CA THR A 176 -12.74 -15.27 -10.16
C THR A 176 -11.85 -16.50 -10.31
N GLY A 177 -12.46 -17.68 -10.23
CA GLY A 177 -11.77 -18.96 -10.45
C GLY A 177 -10.81 -19.36 -9.33
N GLY A 178 -9.95 -20.34 -9.59
CA GLY A 178 -8.88 -20.77 -8.68
C GLY A 178 -9.30 -21.43 -7.36
N CYS A 179 -10.59 -21.74 -7.16
CA CYS A 179 -11.06 -22.51 -6.01
C CYS A 179 -11.30 -23.98 -6.37
N MET A 180 -11.27 -24.84 -5.35
CA MET A 180 -11.75 -26.22 -5.48
C MET A 180 -13.28 -26.24 -5.64
N ASN A 181 -13.80 -27.23 -6.38
CA ASN A 181 -15.25 -27.45 -6.59
C ASN A 181 -15.99 -26.21 -7.13
N LEU A 182 -15.50 -25.67 -8.26
CA LEU A 182 -16.08 -24.52 -8.92
C LEU A 182 -17.51 -24.81 -9.43
N ASP A 183 -18.47 -23.97 -9.06
CA ASP A 183 -19.85 -24.01 -9.51
C ASP A 183 -20.42 -22.59 -9.76
N SER A 184 -21.68 -22.50 -10.21
CA SER A 184 -22.32 -21.22 -10.52
C SER A 184 -22.54 -20.30 -9.31
N THR A 185 -22.42 -20.81 -8.08
CA THR A 185 -22.61 -20.04 -6.84
C THR A 185 -21.32 -19.50 -6.24
N ASN A 186 -20.17 -19.99 -6.72
CA ASN A 186 -18.89 -19.75 -6.09
C ASN A 186 -17.75 -19.34 -7.05
N TRP A 187 -18.03 -19.29 -8.35
CA TRP A 187 -17.05 -18.95 -9.38
C TRP A 187 -16.49 -17.53 -9.28
N MET A 188 -17.24 -16.60 -8.68
CA MET A 188 -16.87 -15.20 -8.49
C MET A 188 -17.28 -14.66 -7.12
N GLU A 189 -16.46 -13.77 -6.56
CA GLU A 189 -16.80 -12.96 -5.40
C GLU A 189 -16.20 -11.55 -5.52
N ALA A 190 -16.87 -10.57 -4.92
CA ALA A 190 -16.45 -9.17 -4.91
C ALA A 190 -16.24 -8.64 -3.48
N PHE A 191 -15.22 -7.79 -3.32
CA PHE A 191 -14.91 -7.07 -2.10
C PHE A 191 -15.03 -5.56 -2.33
N ASP A 192 -15.98 -4.95 -1.61
CA ASP A 192 -16.20 -3.52 -1.65
C ASP A 192 -15.28 -2.83 -0.62
N THR A 193 -14.30 -2.09 -1.13
CA THR A 193 -13.28 -1.43 -0.31
C THR A 193 -13.81 -0.21 0.47
N ASN A 194 -14.99 0.30 0.11
CA ASN A 194 -15.56 1.52 0.67
C ASN A 194 -16.66 1.24 1.71
N VAL A 195 -17.41 0.15 1.55
CA VAL A 195 -18.67 -0.06 2.30
C VAL A 195 -18.71 -1.36 3.08
N LYS A 196 -17.95 -2.40 2.72
CA LYS A 196 -18.13 -3.75 3.30
C LYS A 196 -16.85 -4.34 3.85
N ASN A 197 -16.92 -4.80 5.11
CA ASN A 197 -15.87 -5.60 5.75
C ASN A 197 -15.90 -7.09 5.33
N ARG A 198 -16.46 -7.45 4.16
CA ARG A 198 -16.51 -8.85 3.71
C ARG A 198 -16.68 -9.00 2.20
N PHE A 199 -16.15 -10.11 1.68
CA PHE A 199 -16.42 -10.59 0.32
C PHE A 199 -17.86 -11.12 0.20
N ALA A 200 -18.49 -10.87 -0.95
CA ALA A 200 -19.84 -11.33 -1.27
C ALA A 200 -19.87 -12.01 -2.65
N PRO A 201 -20.73 -13.02 -2.88
CA PRO A 201 -20.94 -13.55 -4.22
C PRO A 201 -21.47 -12.46 -5.16
N GLU A 202 -20.99 -12.45 -6.40
CA GLU A 202 -21.72 -11.79 -7.48
C GLU A 202 -22.66 -12.81 -8.10
N ILE A 203 -23.96 -12.54 -7.99
CA ILE A 203 -25.00 -13.35 -8.64
C ILE A 203 -25.27 -12.67 -9.99
N PRO A 204 -25.20 -13.40 -11.12
CA PRO A 204 -25.55 -12.86 -12.43
C PRO A 204 -27.02 -12.42 -12.52
#